data_AF-A0A839IJ14-F1
#
_entry.id   AF-A0A839IJ14-F1
#
_cell.length_a   1.000
_cell.length_b   1.000
_cell.length_c   1.000
_cell.angle_alpha   90.00
_cell.angle_beta   90.00
_cell.angle_gamma   90.00
#
_symmetry.space_group_name_H-M   'P 1'
#
loop_
_entity.id
_entity.type
_entity.pdbx_description
1 polymer ?
#
loop_
_entity_poly.entity_id
_entity_poly.type
_entity_poly.pdbx_seq_one_letter_code
_entity_poly.pdbx_strand_id
1 'polypeptide(L)'
;MNTAKTVKKIACALGFGLSILSLSISAAEPDTCRTVHFTDPGWGDINATNALASAVLQGLGYQTEISTLAVPIGFEGLKNNEIDVFLGNWMPAQQKFIDKYVPAGQVDIVGENLQGAKFTLAVPRYAYDAGVKDFADLSRFGDQFRNRIYGIEAGAPANQLLQDMIDSGDFSLNRWRLVESGEQGVLSQVKRDIKRKQFIVFLGWEPHPMNTNFDIAYLTGGDKYFGPNFGGATVHTLTRKGYQQECTNVGQFLNNLKFSLNMENQVMGYIMQDGDKPATAARKYLTQNPDVLKQWLKGVKTVQGEAALPAVQASLGIQ
;
A
#
# COMPACT_ATOMS: atom_id res chain seq x y z
N MET A 1 4.23 -63.13 73.51
CA MET A 1 3.75 -62.06 72.62
C MET A 1 4.92 -61.63 71.73
N ASN A 2 4.82 -61.96 70.44
CA ASN A 2 5.79 -61.63 69.39
C ASN A 2 5.73 -60.14 69.02
N THR A 3 6.89 -59.52 68.76
CA THR A 3 7.10 -58.42 67.79
C THR A 3 8.61 -58.13 67.75
N ALA A 4 9.34 -58.73 66.80
CA ALA A 4 9.72 -58.16 65.50
C ALA A 4 10.73 -56.99 65.61
N LYS A 5 12.03 -57.33 65.46
CA LYS A 5 13.08 -56.40 65.05
C LYS A 5 13.36 -56.56 63.56
N THR A 6 13.78 -55.45 62.96
CA THR A 6 14.85 -55.28 61.97
C THR A 6 14.50 -54.89 60.52
N VAL A 7 15.24 -53.85 60.09
CA VAL A 7 15.65 -53.42 58.74
C VAL A 7 14.66 -52.61 57.91
N LYS A 8 14.80 -51.27 57.98
CA LYS A 8 14.39 -50.36 56.89
C LYS A 8 15.63 -50.08 56.03
N LYS A 9 15.58 -50.49 54.77
CA LYS A 9 16.59 -50.25 53.73
C LYS A 9 16.62 -48.75 53.38
N ILE A 10 17.81 -48.15 53.37
CA ILE A 10 18.07 -46.83 52.79
C ILE A 10 18.26 -47.04 51.28
N ALA A 11 17.34 -46.52 50.47
CA ALA A 11 17.49 -46.43 49.03
C ALA A 11 17.85 -44.97 48.69
N CYS A 12 19.11 -44.74 48.35
CA CYS A 12 19.58 -43.49 47.73
C CYS A 12 19.21 -43.55 46.24
N ALA A 13 18.21 -42.78 45.82
CA ALA A 13 17.91 -42.56 44.41
C ALA A 13 18.67 -41.30 43.96
N LEU A 14 19.75 -41.48 43.18
CA LEU A 14 20.38 -40.40 42.43
C LEU A 14 19.42 -39.95 41.32
N GLY A 15 18.88 -38.74 41.44
CA GLY A 15 18.17 -38.06 40.36
C GLY A 15 19.17 -37.50 39.35
N PHE A 16 19.23 -38.09 38.16
CA PHE A 16 19.88 -37.47 37.00
C PHE A 16 18.89 -36.46 36.40
N GLY A 17 19.06 -35.18 36.73
CA GLY A 17 18.32 -34.08 36.11
C GLY A 17 18.77 -33.91 34.66
N LEU A 18 17.95 -34.34 33.71
CA LEU A 18 18.16 -34.07 32.28
C LEU A 18 17.75 -32.61 32.02
N SER A 19 18.69 -31.68 32.13
CA SER A 19 18.50 -30.30 31.71
C SER A 19 18.41 -30.26 30.18
N ILE A 20 17.19 -30.27 29.65
CA ILE A 20 16.94 -29.97 28.23
C ILE A 20 17.27 -28.49 28.03
N LEU A 21 18.46 -28.20 27.51
CA LEU A 21 18.73 -26.89 26.91
C LEU A 21 17.82 -26.75 25.70
N SER A 22 16.75 -25.96 25.85
CA SER A 22 15.95 -25.46 24.74
C SER A 22 16.82 -24.54 23.88
N LEU A 23 17.62 -25.11 22.99
CA LEU A 23 18.17 -24.39 21.85
C LEU A 23 16.97 -23.85 21.07
N SER A 24 16.75 -22.54 21.14
CA SER A 24 15.87 -21.83 20.22
C SER A 24 16.48 -21.93 18.82
N ILE A 25 16.28 -23.07 18.18
CA ILE A 25 16.42 -23.20 16.74
C ILE A 25 15.39 -22.21 16.19
N SER A 26 15.86 -21.03 15.78
CA SER A 26 15.07 -20.18 14.91
C SER A 26 14.83 -21.03 13.68
N ALA A 27 13.62 -21.59 13.56
CA ALA A 27 13.25 -22.36 12.39
C ALA A 27 13.52 -21.47 11.18
N ALA A 28 14.35 -21.94 10.26
CA ALA A 28 14.55 -21.26 9.00
C ALA A 28 13.17 -21.06 8.36
N GLU A 29 12.90 -19.88 7.80
CA GLU A 29 11.62 -19.66 7.16
C GLU A 29 11.38 -20.70 6.05
N PRO A 30 10.12 -21.15 5.89
CA PRO A 30 9.75 -22.07 4.82
C PRO A 30 10.26 -21.61 3.46
N ASP A 31 10.59 -22.54 2.57
CA ASP A 31 11.02 -22.19 1.21
C ASP A 31 9.94 -21.43 0.43
N THR A 32 8.66 -21.61 0.78
CA THR A 32 7.53 -20.84 0.24
C THR A 32 7.61 -19.34 0.55
N CYS A 33 8.37 -18.94 1.57
CA CYS A 33 8.55 -17.54 1.95
C CYS A 33 9.73 -16.86 1.23
N ARG A 34 10.49 -17.58 0.40
CA ARG A 34 11.71 -17.06 -0.23
C ARG A 34 11.43 -16.02 -1.31
N THR A 35 10.29 -16.12 -1.97
CA THR A 35 9.80 -15.13 -2.92
C THR A 35 8.56 -14.48 -2.34
N VAL A 36 8.56 -13.15 -2.27
CA VAL A 36 7.39 -12.37 -1.84
C VAL A 36 6.68 -11.86 -3.09
N HIS A 37 5.43 -12.30 -3.29
CA HIS A 37 4.62 -11.91 -4.45
C HIS A 37 3.75 -10.69 -4.10
N PHE A 38 4.02 -9.56 -4.76
CA PHE A 38 3.28 -8.31 -4.63
C PHE A 38 2.31 -8.12 -5.80
N THR A 39 1.24 -7.34 -5.57
CA THR A 39 0.38 -6.83 -6.63
C THR A 39 0.50 -5.31 -6.78
N ASP A 40 0.38 -4.82 -8.01
CA ASP A 40 0.54 -3.42 -8.39
C ASP A 40 -0.52 -3.03 -9.44
N PRO A 41 -1.51 -2.18 -9.12
CA PRO A 41 -2.49 -1.69 -10.09
C PRO A 41 -1.94 -0.79 -11.21
N GLY A 42 -0.67 -0.37 -11.11
CA GLY A 42 0.01 0.50 -12.08
C GLY A 42 0.04 1.98 -11.69
N TRP A 43 -0.17 2.32 -10.41
CA TRP A 43 -0.12 3.70 -9.91
C TRP A 43 1.29 4.09 -9.46
N GLY A 44 1.62 5.38 -9.52
CA GLY A 44 2.95 5.86 -9.15
C GLY A 44 3.32 5.61 -7.68
N ASP A 45 2.35 5.75 -6.77
CA ASP A 45 2.51 5.58 -5.32
C ASP A 45 2.76 4.11 -4.94
N ILE A 46 1.94 3.19 -5.45
CA ILE A 46 2.13 1.76 -5.20
C ILE A 46 3.41 1.24 -5.85
N ASN A 47 3.78 1.78 -7.01
CA ASN A 47 5.03 1.44 -7.66
C ASN A 47 6.25 1.86 -6.82
N ALA A 48 6.20 3.06 -6.23
CA ALA A 48 7.23 3.57 -5.33
C ALA A 48 7.33 2.74 -4.04
N THR A 49 6.20 2.44 -3.39
CA THR A 49 6.16 1.67 -2.13
C THR A 49 6.58 0.20 -2.33
N ASN A 50 6.13 -0.44 -3.42
CA ASN A 50 6.59 -1.78 -3.80
C ASN A 50 8.10 -1.80 -4.09
N ALA A 51 8.64 -0.78 -4.75
CA ALA A 51 10.07 -0.68 -5.04
C ALA A 51 10.90 -0.50 -3.76
N LEU A 52 10.45 0.33 -2.81
CA LEU A 52 11.08 0.50 -1.50
C LEU A 52 11.08 -0.81 -0.70
N ALA A 53 9.93 -1.46 -0.59
CA ALA A 53 9.81 -2.73 0.12
C ALA A 53 10.69 -3.81 -0.52
N SER A 54 10.70 -3.88 -1.85
CA SER A 54 11.51 -4.84 -2.60
C SER A 54 13.01 -4.62 -2.44
N ALA A 55 13.47 -3.37 -2.45
CA ALA A 55 14.89 -3.07 -2.24
C ALA A 55 15.38 -3.56 -0.87
N VAL A 56 14.55 -3.42 0.17
CA VAL A 56 14.86 -3.91 1.52
C VAL A 56 14.82 -5.44 1.58
N LEU A 57 13.76 -6.07 1.07
CA LEU A 57 13.62 -7.53 1.03
C LEU A 57 14.77 -8.20 0.27
N GLN A 58 15.20 -7.64 -0.86
CA GLN A 58 16.35 -8.12 -1.61
C GLN A 58 17.65 -8.00 -0.81
N GLY A 59 17.83 -6.91 -0.05
CA GLY A 59 18.96 -6.75 0.87
C GLY A 59 18.96 -7.74 2.03
N LEU A 60 17.79 -8.26 2.40
CA LEU A 60 17.64 -9.36 3.38
C LEU A 60 17.84 -10.75 2.76
N GLY A 61 18.00 -10.85 1.44
CA GLY A 61 18.21 -12.10 0.72
C GLY A 61 16.94 -12.77 0.17
N TYR A 62 15.78 -12.09 0.23
CA TYR A 62 14.55 -12.57 -0.42
C TYR A 62 14.52 -12.22 -1.91
N GLN A 63 13.68 -12.95 -2.65
CA GLN A 63 13.25 -12.55 -3.99
C GLN A 63 11.91 -11.83 -3.90
N THR A 64 11.63 -10.99 -4.90
CA THR A 64 10.36 -10.25 -4.97
C THR A 64 9.86 -10.28 -6.40
N GLU A 65 8.58 -10.60 -6.56
CA GLU A 65 7.88 -10.54 -7.85
C GLU A 65 6.70 -9.59 -7.72
N ILE A 66 6.52 -8.71 -8.70
CA ILE A 66 5.44 -7.73 -8.70
C ILE A 66 4.57 -8.01 -9.93
N SER A 67 3.33 -8.41 -9.68
CA SER A 67 2.33 -8.66 -10.72
C SER A 67 1.51 -7.39 -10.95
N THR A 68 1.48 -6.90 -12.18
CA THR A 68 0.61 -5.77 -12.55
C THR A 68 -0.83 -6.26 -12.72
N LEU A 69 -1.68 -6.01 -11.72
CA LEU A 69 -3.05 -6.52 -11.67
C LEU A 69 -4.01 -5.41 -11.25
N ALA A 70 -5.15 -5.31 -11.93
CA ALA A 70 -6.25 -4.45 -11.48
C ALA A 70 -6.67 -4.85 -10.05
N VAL A 71 -7.11 -3.88 -9.24
CA VAL A 71 -7.46 -4.09 -7.83
C VAL A 71 -8.36 -5.31 -7.59
N PRO A 72 -9.46 -5.54 -8.34
CA PRO A 72 -10.30 -6.71 -8.11
C PRO A 72 -9.56 -8.04 -8.31
N ILE A 73 -8.64 -8.09 -9.26
CA ILE A 73 -7.83 -9.28 -9.54
C ILE A 73 -6.75 -9.46 -8.47
N GLY A 74 -6.15 -8.38 -7.97
CA GLY A 74 -5.23 -8.43 -6.83
C GLY A 74 -5.90 -9.03 -5.58
N PHE A 75 -7.14 -8.65 -5.26
CA PHE A 75 -7.90 -9.25 -4.16
C PHE A 75 -8.22 -10.73 -4.37
N GLU A 76 -8.60 -11.14 -5.59
CA GLU A 76 -8.77 -12.58 -5.89
C GLU A 76 -7.43 -13.33 -5.81
N GLY A 77 -6.32 -12.72 -6.20
CA GLY A 77 -4.97 -13.28 -6.06
C GLY A 77 -4.58 -13.51 -4.60
N LEU A 78 -4.88 -12.57 -3.71
CA LEU A 78 -4.68 -12.73 -2.26
C LEU A 78 -5.52 -13.90 -1.71
N LYS A 79 -6.80 -13.99 -2.12
CA LYS A 79 -7.71 -15.07 -1.73
C LYS A 79 -7.24 -16.45 -2.22
N ASN A 80 -6.69 -16.53 -3.42
CA ASN A 80 -6.25 -17.78 -4.05
C ASN A 80 -4.80 -18.14 -3.70
N ASN A 81 -4.13 -17.37 -2.83
CA ASN A 81 -2.71 -17.50 -2.47
C ASN A 81 -1.74 -17.36 -3.66
N GLU A 82 -2.14 -16.63 -4.70
CA GLU A 82 -1.29 -16.29 -5.85
C GLU A 82 -0.49 -14.99 -5.62
N ILE A 83 -0.98 -14.16 -4.69
CA ILE A 83 -0.33 -12.92 -4.23
C ILE A 83 -0.18 -13.01 -2.72
N ASP A 84 0.97 -12.59 -2.20
CA ASP A 84 1.23 -12.57 -0.76
C ASP A 84 0.89 -11.22 -0.13
N VAL A 85 1.23 -10.11 -0.81
CA VAL A 85 1.21 -8.77 -0.23
C VAL A 85 0.58 -7.76 -1.18
N PHE A 86 -0.28 -6.90 -0.64
CA PHE A 86 -0.75 -5.69 -1.31
C PHE A 86 -0.53 -4.47 -0.40
N LEU A 87 0.33 -3.54 -0.82
CA LEU A 87 0.65 -2.33 -0.03
C LEU A 87 -0.33 -1.17 -0.28
N GLY A 88 -1.24 -1.30 -1.25
CA GLY A 88 -2.05 -0.21 -1.79
C GLY A 88 -3.53 -0.26 -1.42
N ASN A 89 -3.89 -0.74 -0.22
CA ASN A 89 -5.29 -0.73 0.20
C ASN A 89 -5.75 0.65 0.68
N TRP A 90 -6.27 1.45 -0.25
CA TRP A 90 -6.77 2.81 -0.01
C TRP A 90 -8.15 2.82 0.65
N MET A 91 -8.23 3.28 1.89
CA MET A 91 -9.47 3.39 2.65
C MET A 91 -9.95 4.84 2.73
N PRO A 92 -11.26 5.12 2.60
CA PRO A 92 -12.37 4.16 2.52
C PRO A 92 -12.72 3.66 1.10
N ALA A 93 -12.00 4.09 0.06
CA ALA A 93 -12.35 3.79 -1.34
C ALA A 93 -12.46 2.27 -1.65
N GLN A 94 -11.71 1.44 -0.93
CA GLN A 94 -11.70 -0.02 -1.10
C GLN A 94 -12.55 -0.77 -0.04
N GLN A 95 -13.40 -0.09 0.74
CA GLN A 95 -14.20 -0.71 1.81
C GLN A 95 -15.02 -1.91 1.33
N LYS A 96 -15.64 -1.84 0.14
CA LYS A 96 -16.43 -2.94 -0.43
C LYS A 96 -15.60 -4.24 -0.57
N PHE A 97 -14.29 -4.14 -0.79
CA PHE A 97 -13.40 -5.30 -0.85
C PHE A 97 -13.09 -5.82 0.56
N ILE A 98 -12.76 -4.93 1.49
CA ILE A 98 -12.53 -5.32 2.89
C ILE A 98 -13.73 -6.06 3.47
N ASP A 99 -14.94 -5.53 3.28
CA ASP A 99 -16.19 -6.13 3.76
C ASP A 99 -16.45 -7.52 3.15
N LYS A 100 -15.97 -7.76 1.93
CA LYS A 100 -16.13 -9.04 1.24
C LYS A 100 -15.11 -10.08 1.70
N TYR A 101 -13.82 -9.75 1.73
CA TYR A 101 -12.74 -10.74 1.86
C TYR A 101 -12.25 -10.93 3.30
N VAL A 102 -12.25 -9.89 4.13
CA VAL A 102 -11.69 -9.98 5.49
C VAL A 102 -12.61 -10.78 6.43
N PRO A 103 -13.93 -10.52 6.53
CA PRO A 103 -14.84 -11.33 7.36
C PRO A 103 -14.93 -12.80 6.91
N ALA A 104 -14.72 -13.06 5.61
CA ALA A 104 -14.66 -14.41 5.05
C ALA A 104 -13.35 -15.15 5.36
N GLY A 105 -12.39 -14.49 6.02
CA GLY A 105 -11.09 -15.07 6.35
C GLY A 105 -10.21 -15.34 5.12
N GLN A 106 -10.36 -14.56 4.05
CA GLN A 106 -9.62 -14.74 2.80
C GLN A 106 -8.42 -13.78 2.67
N VAL A 107 -8.47 -12.64 3.37
CA VAL A 107 -7.42 -11.61 3.37
C VAL A 107 -7.21 -11.14 4.81
N ASP A 108 -5.96 -10.90 5.19
CA ASP A 108 -5.60 -10.29 6.47
C ASP A 108 -5.17 -8.83 6.28
N ILE A 109 -5.56 -7.96 7.22
CA ILE A 109 -5.04 -6.60 7.31
C ILE A 109 -3.83 -6.64 8.25
N VAL A 110 -2.65 -6.26 7.76
CA VAL A 110 -1.45 -6.10 8.60
C VAL A 110 -1.58 -4.82 9.42
N GLY A 111 -1.96 -3.74 8.76
CA GLY A 111 -2.23 -2.45 9.39
C GLY A 111 -1.96 -1.29 8.45
N GLU A 112 -2.22 -0.10 8.96
CA GLU A 112 -2.05 1.14 8.22
C GLU A 112 -0.57 1.43 7.93
N ASN A 113 -0.23 1.71 6.68
CA ASN A 113 1.12 2.04 6.24
C ASN A 113 1.29 3.52 5.84
N LEU A 114 0.19 4.25 5.58
CA LEU A 114 0.23 5.68 5.27
C LEU A 114 -0.99 6.41 5.87
N GLN A 115 -0.75 7.60 6.41
CA GLN A 115 -1.76 8.51 6.93
C GLN A 115 -1.71 9.87 6.23
N GLY A 116 -2.82 10.61 6.32
CA GLY A 116 -2.91 12.00 5.85
C GLY A 116 -3.06 12.12 4.33
N ALA A 117 -3.33 11.01 3.66
CA ALA A 117 -3.62 11.01 2.24
C ALA A 117 -4.97 11.68 1.97
N LYS A 118 -5.17 12.14 0.74
CA LYS A 118 -6.44 12.70 0.26
C LYS A 118 -6.76 12.09 -1.08
N PHE A 119 -8.04 11.91 -1.37
CA PHE A 119 -8.47 11.37 -2.65
C PHE A 119 -9.88 11.80 -3.00
N THR A 120 -10.03 12.71 -3.99
CA THR A 120 -11.33 13.22 -4.43
C THR A 120 -11.22 13.87 -5.82
N LEU A 121 -12.28 14.51 -6.30
CA LEU A 121 -12.22 15.27 -7.55
C LEU A 121 -11.41 16.57 -7.40
N ALA A 122 -10.60 16.84 -8.41
CA ALA A 122 -9.81 18.04 -8.55
C ALA A 122 -10.06 18.72 -9.91
N VAL A 123 -9.84 20.03 -9.96
CA VAL A 123 -9.89 20.86 -11.16
C VAL A 123 -8.66 21.77 -11.21
N PRO A 124 -8.25 22.28 -12.38
CA PRO A 124 -7.27 23.35 -12.46
C PRO A 124 -7.71 24.59 -11.69
N ARG A 125 -6.76 25.31 -11.08
CA ARG A 125 -7.04 26.49 -10.26
C ARG A 125 -7.90 27.53 -10.96
N TYR A 126 -7.67 27.77 -12.26
CA TYR A 126 -8.48 28.73 -13.02
C TYR A 126 -9.95 28.32 -13.17
N ALA A 127 -10.28 27.02 -13.17
CA ALA A 127 -11.66 26.56 -13.17
C ALA A 127 -12.29 26.72 -11.78
N TYR A 128 -11.51 26.48 -10.73
CA TYR A 128 -11.91 26.74 -9.35
C TYR A 128 -12.22 28.22 -9.11
N ASP A 129 -11.33 29.11 -9.56
CA ASP A 129 -11.48 30.56 -9.44
C ASP A 129 -12.65 31.09 -10.26
N ALA A 130 -13.00 30.42 -11.36
CA ALA A 130 -14.19 30.70 -12.16
C ALA A 130 -15.51 30.24 -11.49
N GLY A 131 -15.43 29.51 -10.37
CA GLY A 131 -16.59 29.15 -9.54
C GLY A 131 -16.86 27.64 -9.41
N VAL A 132 -15.99 26.76 -9.90
CA VAL A 132 -16.11 25.30 -9.70
C VAL A 132 -15.47 24.92 -8.36
N LYS A 133 -16.19 25.10 -7.25
CA LYS A 133 -15.61 24.90 -5.90
C LYS A 133 -16.15 23.66 -5.21
N ASP A 134 -17.36 23.25 -5.57
CA ASP A 134 -18.06 22.10 -5.03
C ASP A 134 -18.42 21.10 -6.14
N PHE A 135 -18.64 19.82 -5.78
CA PHE A 135 -19.17 18.82 -6.70
C PHE A 135 -20.49 19.28 -7.34
N ALA A 136 -21.35 19.96 -6.58
CA ALA A 136 -22.61 20.52 -7.07
C ALA A 136 -22.42 21.59 -8.16
N ASP A 137 -21.26 22.26 -8.22
CA ASP A 137 -20.99 23.29 -9.21
C ASP A 137 -20.69 22.71 -10.60
N LEU A 138 -20.23 21.46 -10.69
CA LEU A 138 -19.79 20.84 -11.95
C LEU A 138 -20.87 20.95 -13.03
N SER A 139 -22.12 20.63 -12.69
CA SER A 139 -23.26 20.63 -13.62
C SER A 139 -23.50 22.00 -14.28
N ARG A 140 -23.20 23.11 -13.59
CA ARG A 140 -23.35 24.49 -14.10
C ARG A 140 -22.35 24.80 -15.22
N PHE A 141 -21.24 24.08 -15.26
CA PHE A 141 -20.15 24.26 -16.22
C PHE A 141 -20.03 23.06 -17.19
N GLY A 142 -21.09 22.26 -17.33
CA GLY A 142 -21.09 21.02 -18.10
C GLY A 142 -20.52 21.14 -19.51
N ASP A 143 -20.84 22.21 -20.24
CA ASP A 143 -20.32 22.44 -21.59
C ASP A 143 -18.80 22.65 -21.62
N GLN A 144 -18.24 23.37 -20.64
CA GLN A 144 -16.79 23.60 -20.55
C GLN A 144 -16.04 22.31 -20.22
N PHE A 145 -16.62 21.44 -19.39
CA PHE A 145 -16.08 20.11 -19.10
C PHE A 145 -16.42 19.08 -20.19
N ARG A 146 -17.29 19.44 -21.14
CA ARG A 146 -17.88 18.54 -22.15
C ARG A 146 -18.61 17.36 -21.51
N ASN A 147 -19.19 17.58 -20.32
CA ASN A 147 -19.84 16.60 -19.46
C ASN A 147 -18.99 15.33 -19.25
N ARG A 148 -17.69 15.51 -18.95
CA ARG A 148 -16.74 14.41 -18.73
C ARG A 148 -16.07 14.54 -17.38
N ILE A 149 -16.01 13.43 -16.66
CA ILE A 149 -15.14 13.25 -15.49
C ILE A 149 -14.05 12.25 -15.88
N TYR A 150 -12.79 12.58 -15.65
CA TYR A 150 -11.67 11.71 -15.98
C TYR A 150 -11.27 10.87 -14.76
N GLY A 151 -11.59 9.58 -14.84
CA GLY A 151 -11.15 8.56 -13.90
C GLY A 151 -9.91 7.84 -14.40
N ILE A 152 -9.36 6.95 -13.57
CA ILE A 152 -8.12 6.21 -13.85
C ILE A 152 -8.42 4.92 -14.64
N GLU A 153 -7.76 3.81 -14.36
CA GLU A 153 -7.95 2.55 -15.07
C GLU A 153 -9.31 1.90 -14.78
N ALA A 154 -9.78 1.10 -15.75
CA ALA A 154 -11.02 0.36 -15.61
C ALA A 154 -10.95 -0.64 -14.45
N GLY A 155 -12.03 -0.71 -13.67
CA GLY A 155 -12.11 -1.54 -12.47
C GLY A 155 -11.49 -0.92 -11.21
N ALA A 156 -10.94 0.30 -11.30
CA ALA A 156 -10.54 1.06 -10.12
C ALA A 156 -11.76 1.33 -9.22
N PRO A 157 -11.67 1.10 -7.90
CA PRO A 157 -12.78 1.34 -6.98
C PRO A 157 -13.29 2.80 -7.02
N ALA A 158 -12.38 3.75 -7.25
CA ALA A 158 -12.72 5.16 -7.43
C ALA A 158 -13.58 5.43 -8.67
N ASN A 159 -13.29 4.76 -9.79
CA ASN A 159 -14.08 4.85 -11.01
C ASN A 159 -15.49 4.30 -10.76
N GLN A 160 -15.63 3.23 -9.97
CA GLN A 160 -16.94 2.73 -9.57
C GLN A 160 -17.72 3.76 -8.73
N LEU A 161 -17.07 4.47 -7.81
CA LEU A 161 -17.73 5.55 -7.04
C LEU A 161 -18.22 6.67 -7.95
N LEU A 162 -17.42 7.05 -8.96
CA LEU A 162 -17.82 8.05 -9.96
C LEU A 162 -18.98 7.57 -10.83
N GLN A 163 -18.96 6.29 -11.22
CA GLN A 163 -20.05 5.70 -12.01
C GLN A 163 -21.34 5.63 -11.19
N ASP A 164 -21.27 5.15 -9.93
CA ASP A 164 -22.40 5.12 -9.00
C ASP A 164 -23.00 6.53 -8.80
N MET A 165 -22.17 7.57 -8.74
CA MET A 165 -22.58 8.98 -8.65
C MET A 165 -23.29 9.49 -9.91
N ILE A 166 -22.77 9.14 -11.09
CA ILE A 166 -23.37 9.52 -12.37
C ILE A 166 -24.72 8.81 -12.55
N ASP A 167 -24.78 7.51 -12.27
CA ASP A 167 -25.97 6.68 -12.45
C ASP A 167 -27.10 7.07 -11.49
N SER A 168 -26.78 7.48 -10.26
CA SER A 168 -27.78 8.00 -9.32
C SER A 168 -28.27 9.41 -9.66
N GLY A 169 -27.59 10.11 -10.57
CA GLY A 169 -27.89 11.50 -10.92
C GLY A 169 -27.52 12.51 -9.82
N ASP A 170 -26.68 12.10 -8.87
CA ASP A 170 -26.19 12.98 -7.82
C ASP A 170 -25.49 14.21 -8.42
N PHE A 171 -25.62 15.36 -7.75
CA PHE A 171 -25.08 16.64 -8.20
C PHE A 171 -25.53 17.08 -9.61
N SER A 172 -26.64 16.51 -10.11
CA SER A 172 -27.14 16.73 -11.49
C SER A 172 -26.14 16.27 -12.57
N LEU A 173 -25.43 15.18 -12.32
CA LEU A 173 -24.41 14.62 -13.22
C LEU A 173 -24.92 13.50 -14.14
N ASN A 174 -26.22 13.23 -14.19
CA ASN A 174 -26.81 12.13 -14.98
C ASN A 174 -26.56 12.19 -16.51
N ARG A 175 -26.09 13.33 -17.05
CA ARG A 175 -25.69 13.48 -18.46
C ARG A 175 -24.18 13.44 -18.68
N TRP A 176 -23.43 13.24 -17.61
CA TRP A 176 -21.98 13.15 -17.65
C TRP A 176 -21.56 11.73 -17.98
N ARG A 177 -20.33 11.60 -18.45
CA ARG A 177 -19.71 10.31 -18.68
C ARG A 177 -18.38 10.23 -17.96
N LEU A 178 -18.10 9.07 -17.41
CA LEU A 178 -16.78 8.70 -16.95
C LEU A 178 -15.89 8.44 -18.17
N VAL A 179 -14.67 8.99 -18.15
CA VAL A 179 -13.62 8.68 -19.12
C VAL A 179 -12.53 7.92 -18.39
N GLU A 180 -12.37 6.64 -18.73
CA GLU A 180 -11.40 5.74 -18.13
C GLU A 180 -10.17 5.59 -19.03
N SER A 181 -8.98 5.47 -18.43
CA SER A 181 -7.75 5.17 -19.17
C SER A 181 -6.67 4.54 -18.28
N GLY A 182 -6.28 5.25 -17.23
CA GLY A 182 -5.16 4.93 -16.34
C GLY A 182 -4.52 6.21 -15.85
N GLU A 183 -3.79 6.18 -14.74
CA GLU A 183 -3.13 7.35 -14.14
C GLU A 183 -2.37 8.19 -15.18
N GLN A 184 -1.47 7.56 -15.92
CA GLN A 184 -0.64 8.24 -16.92
C GLN A 184 -1.46 8.87 -18.07
N GLY A 185 -2.55 8.19 -18.46
CA GLY A 185 -3.48 8.67 -19.48
C GLY A 185 -4.22 9.92 -19.03
N VAL A 186 -4.75 9.91 -17.80
CA VAL A 186 -5.42 11.07 -17.20
C VAL A 186 -4.45 12.23 -17.02
N LEU A 187 -3.28 12.01 -16.41
CA LEU A 187 -2.31 13.10 -16.18
C LEU A 187 -1.83 13.73 -17.50
N SER A 188 -1.69 12.92 -18.55
CA SER A 188 -1.41 13.42 -19.89
C SER A 188 -2.54 14.30 -20.44
N GLN A 189 -3.81 13.93 -20.19
CA GLN A 189 -4.96 14.74 -20.57
C GLN A 189 -5.07 16.02 -19.74
N VAL A 190 -4.85 15.96 -18.43
CA VAL A 190 -4.78 17.12 -17.52
C VAL A 190 -3.72 18.12 -18.00
N LYS A 191 -2.51 17.64 -18.29
CA LYS A 191 -1.43 18.49 -18.83
C LYS A 191 -1.83 19.18 -20.13
N ARG A 192 -2.49 18.46 -21.06
CA ARG A 192 -2.98 19.02 -22.32
C ARG A 192 -4.06 20.08 -22.11
N ASP A 193 -5.05 19.81 -21.28
CA ASP A 193 -6.17 20.71 -21.04
C ASP A 193 -5.72 21.96 -20.26
N ILE A 194 -4.85 21.82 -19.26
CA ILE A 194 -4.23 22.96 -18.55
C ILE A 194 -3.43 23.84 -19.51
N LYS A 195 -2.60 23.25 -20.38
CA LYS A 195 -1.83 24.00 -21.39
C LYS A 195 -2.74 24.81 -22.34
N ARG A 196 -3.94 24.30 -22.61
CA ARG A 196 -4.94 24.94 -23.48
C ARG A 196 -5.99 25.76 -22.72
N LYS A 197 -5.82 25.95 -21.40
CA LYS A 197 -6.78 26.60 -20.51
C LYS A 197 -8.21 26.05 -20.63
N GLN A 198 -8.34 24.75 -20.87
CA GLN A 198 -9.62 24.05 -20.97
C GLN A 198 -10.02 23.49 -19.60
N PHE A 199 -11.32 23.44 -19.33
CA PHE A 199 -11.81 22.90 -18.07
C PHE A 199 -11.67 21.37 -18.09
N ILE A 200 -11.16 20.81 -17.00
CA ILE A 200 -11.05 19.37 -16.78
C ILE A 200 -11.30 19.07 -15.31
N VAL A 201 -12.13 18.07 -15.03
CA VAL A 201 -12.33 17.51 -13.69
C VAL A 201 -11.88 16.06 -13.71
N PHE A 202 -11.09 15.68 -12.71
CA PHE A 202 -10.41 14.39 -12.68
C PHE A 202 -10.21 13.91 -11.25
N LEU A 203 -9.94 12.62 -11.06
CA LEU A 203 -9.51 12.09 -9.76
C LEU A 203 -8.12 12.63 -9.39
N GLY A 204 -8.01 13.32 -8.26
CA GLY A 204 -6.74 13.78 -7.71
C GLY A 204 -6.49 13.18 -6.32
N TRP A 205 -5.23 12.99 -5.98
CA TRP A 205 -4.82 12.49 -4.66
C TRP A 205 -3.52 13.10 -4.16
N GLU A 206 -3.29 12.93 -2.87
CA GLU A 206 -2.05 13.25 -2.18
C GLU A 206 -1.65 12.01 -1.35
N PRO A 207 -0.39 11.54 -1.41
CA PRO A 207 0.76 12.13 -2.10
C PRO A 207 0.74 11.85 -3.60
N HIS A 208 1.14 12.82 -4.42
CA HIS A 208 1.41 12.63 -5.86
C HIS A 208 2.09 13.89 -6.46
N PRO A 209 3.06 13.76 -7.39
CA PRO A 209 3.70 14.89 -8.06
C PRO A 209 2.77 15.85 -8.83
N MET A 210 1.50 15.47 -9.04
CA MET A 210 0.50 16.35 -9.67
C MET A 210 0.27 17.63 -8.86
N ASN A 211 0.39 17.54 -7.53
CA ASN A 211 0.15 18.66 -6.61
C ASN A 211 1.21 19.77 -6.71
N THR A 212 2.37 19.45 -7.27
CA THR A 212 3.46 20.40 -7.52
C THR A 212 3.59 20.72 -9.01
N ASN A 213 3.32 19.75 -9.89
CA ASN A 213 3.42 19.92 -11.35
C ASN A 213 2.25 20.71 -11.95
N PHE A 214 1.09 20.70 -11.31
CA PHE A 214 -0.12 21.36 -11.77
C PHE A 214 -0.69 22.26 -10.67
N ASP A 215 -1.11 23.47 -11.04
CA ASP A 215 -1.88 24.33 -10.13
C ASP A 215 -3.35 23.88 -10.16
N ILE A 216 -3.72 23.07 -9.17
CA ILE A 216 -5.04 22.45 -9.02
C ILE A 216 -5.67 22.79 -7.67
N ALA A 217 -6.98 22.56 -7.59
CA ALA A 217 -7.77 22.67 -6.38
C ALA A 217 -8.70 21.46 -6.26
N TYR A 218 -8.85 20.95 -5.04
CA TYR A 218 -9.79 19.89 -4.69
C TYR A 218 -11.19 20.48 -4.44
N LEU A 219 -12.21 19.75 -4.90
CA LEU A 219 -13.61 20.16 -4.75
C LEU A 219 -14.20 19.70 -3.41
N THR A 220 -15.04 20.54 -2.80
CA THR A 220 -15.85 20.18 -1.62
C THR A 220 -17.11 19.42 -2.01
N GLY A 221 -17.85 18.89 -1.02
CA GLY A 221 -19.19 18.31 -1.23
C GLY A 221 -19.21 16.85 -1.67
N GLY A 222 -18.05 16.25 -1.93
CA GLY A 222 -17.89 14.85 -2.32
C GLY A 222 -17.99 13.82 -1.19
N ASP A 223 -18.31 14.24 0.04
CA ASP A 223 -18.18 13.43 1.26
C ASP A 223 -18.94 12.10 1.23
N LYS A 224 -20.12 12.08 0.58
CA LYS A 224 -20.93 10.86 0.40
C LYS A 224 -20.16 9.76 -0.34
N TYR A 225 -19.28 10.13 -1.26
CA TYR A 225 -18.58 9.19 -2.16
C TYR A 225 -17.13 8.98 -1.75
N PHE A 226 -16.41 10.07 -1.44
CA PHE A 226 -14.97 10.03 -1.18
C PHE A 226 -14.62 10.13 0.31
N GLY A 227 -15.59 10.49 1.16
CA GLY A 227 -15.37 10.76 2.59
C GLY A 227 -15.06 12.23 2.89
N PRO A 228 -15.12 12.63 4.17
CA PRO A 228 -14.92 14.01 4.60
C PRO A 228 -13.49 14.50 4.36
N ASN A 229 -13.27 15.80 4.53
CA ASN A 229 -11.94 16.44 4.46
C ASN A 229 -11.23 16.21 3.10
N PHE A 230 -11.96 16.38 2.00
CA PHE A 230 -11.47 16.13 0.63
C PHE A 230 -11.09 14.66 0.38
N GLY A 231 -11.89 13.74 0.94
CA GLY A 231 -11.62 12.32 0.90
C GLY A 231 -10.35 11.96 1.65
N GLY A 232 -10.24 12.42 2.90
CA GLY A 232 -9.16 12.02 3.80
C GLY A 232 -9.06 10.50 3.86
N ALA A 233 -7.87 10.00 3.53
CA ALA A 233 -7.64 8.59 3.27
C ALA A 233 -6.44 8.07 4.08
N THR A 234 -6.46 6.77 4.30
CA THR A 234 -5.32 6.03 4.81
C THR A 234 -5.06 4.82 3.93
N VAL A 235 -3.80 4.41 3.84
CA VAL A 235 -3.40 3.24 3.03
C VAL A 235 -2.94 2.15 3.99
N HIS A 236 -3.36 0.92 3.71
CA HIS A 236 -3.07 -0.24 4.56
C HIS A 236 -2.31 -1.30 3.78
N THR A 237 -1.50 -2.05 4.50
CA THR A 237 -0.89 -3.28 4.01
C THR A 237 -1.84 -4.44 4.24
N LEU A 238 -2.14 -5.19 3.18
CA LEU A 238 -2.88 -6.45 3.21
C LEU A 238 -1.97 -7.61 2.86
N THR A 239 -2.32 -8.79 3.37
CA THR A 239 -1.70 -10.05 2.98
C THR A 239 -2.74 -11.13 2.69
N ARG A 240 -2.34 -12.20 1.98
CA ARG A 240 -3.15 -13.43 1.96
C ARG A 240 -3.33 -13.97 3.37
N LYS A 241 -4.37 -14.77 3.56
CA LYS A 241 -4.70 -15.31 4.87
C LYS A 241 -3.53 -16.11 5.46
N GLY A 242 -3.16 -15.81 6.71
CA GLY A 242 -2.15 -16.57 7.46
C GLY A 242 -0.69 -16.25 7.12
N TYR A 243 -0.44 -15.33 6.17
CA TYR A 243 0.92 -15.05 5.68
C TYR A 243 1.87 -14.61 6.81
N GLN A 244 1.40 -13.77 7.74
CA GLN A 244 2.23 -13.28 8.85
C GLN A 244 2.63 -14.39 9.83
N GLN A 245 1.85 -15.48 9.92
CA GLN A 245 2.16 -16.64 10.76
C GLN A 245 3.05 -17.64 10.03
N GLU A 246 2.90 -17.77 8.71
CA GLU A 246 3.72 -18.65 7.86
C GLU A 246 5.13 -18.06 7.64
N CYS A 247 5.20 -16.80 7.24
CA CYS A 247 6.43 -16.07 6.90
C CYS A 247 6.70 -14.99 7.97
N THR A 248 6.97 -15.43 9.19
CA THR A 248 7.03 -14.55 10.38
C THR A 248 8.04 -13.42 10.28
N ASN A 249 9.16 -13.60 9.60
CA ASN A 249 10.19 -12.58 9.46
C ASN A 249 9.76 -11.50 8.45
N VAL A 250 9.19 -11.91 7.30
CA VAL A 250 8.56 -10.98 6.35
C VAL A 250 7.36 -10.29 6.98
N GLY A 251 6.53 -11.02 7.73
CA GLY A 251 5.41 -10.48 8.49
C GLY A 251 5.85 -9.39 9.48
N GLN A 252 6.96 -9.60 10.21
CA GLN A 252 7.53 -8.57 11.09
C GLN A 252 7.98 -7.33 10.31
N PHE A 253 8.62 -7.51 9.15
CA PHE A 253 8.99 -6.39 8.28
C PHE A 253 7.76 -5.61 7.82
N LEU A 254 6.70 -6.28 7.34
CA LEU A 254 5.46 -5.65 6.88
C LEU A 254 4.72 -4.90 8.00
N ASN A 255 4.76 -5.41 9.24
CA ASN A 255 4.21 -4.72 10.40
C ASN A 255 4.94 -3.40 10.69
N ASN A 256 6.27 -3.41 10.57
CA ASN A 256 7.11 -2.24 10.78
C ASN A 256 7.07 -1.25 9.61
N LEU A 257 6.69 -1.72 8.41
CA LEU A 257 6.72 -0.96 7.18
C LEU A 257 5.67 0.15 7.20
N LYS A 258 6.13 1.38 7.40
CA LYS A 258 5.35 2.62 7.37
C LYS A 258 5.98 3.62 6.44
N PHE A 259 5.16 4.25 5.62
CA PHE A 259 5.52 5.29 4.67
C PHE A 259 5.09 6.67 5.18
N SER A 260 5.55 7.70 4.48
CA SER A 260 5.13 9.08 4.73
C SER A 260 4.86 9.77 3.41
N LEU A 261 4.00 10.79 3.43
CA LEU A 261 3.68 11.56 2.23
C LEU A 261 4.95 12.13 1.56
N ASN A 262 5.93 12.58 2.35
CA ASN A 262 7.20 13.09 1.82
C ASN A 262 8.01 11.99 1.13
N MET A 263 8.16 10.83 1.79
CA MET A 263 8.87 9.68 1.23
C MET A 263 8.29 9.27 -0.13
N GLU A 264 6.97 9.07 -0.20
CA GLU A 264 6.32 8.65 -1.44
C GLU A 264 6.42 9.72 -2.52
N ASN A 265 6.17 11.00 -2.20
CA ASN A 265 6.33 12.10 -3.15
C ASN A 265 7.75 12.19 -3.71
N GLN A 266 8.77 12.02 -2.88
CA GLN A 266 10.17 12.10 -3.30
C GLN A 266 10.53 10.94 -4.25
N VAL A 267 10.14 9.71 -3.91
CA VAL A 267 10.41 8.54 -4.77
C VAL A 267 9.62 8.61 -6.06
N MET A 268 8.34 9.01 -6.02
CA MET A 268 7.56 9.27 -7.23
C MET A 268 8.17 10.38 -8.09
N GLY A 269 8.73 11.43 -7.47
CA GLY A 269 9.48 12.48 -8.18
C GLY A 269 10.64 11.89 -8.99
N TYR A 270 11.46 11.02 -8.38
CA TYR A 270 12.54 10.33 -9.10
C TYR A 270 12.02 9.50 -10.28
N ILE A 271 10.91 8.79 -10.10
CA ILE A 271 10.37 7.92 -11.14
C ILE A 271 9.76 8.74 -12.29
N MET A 272 8.91 9.70 -11.96
CA MET A 272 8.04 10.37 -12.92
C MET A 272 8.63 11.65 -13.52
N GLN A 273 9.48 12.35 -12.75
CA GLN A 273 10.11 13.61 -13.19
C GLN A 273 11.54 13.36 -13.67
N ASP A 274 12.35 12.63 -12.88
CA ASP A 274 13.75 12.35 -13.26
C ASP A 274 13.87 11.19 -14.27
N GLY A 275 12.86 10.31 -14.34
CA GLY A 275 12.85 9.14 -15.23
C GLY A 275 13.64 7.95 -14.69
N ASP A 276 13.92 7.92 -13.38
CA ASP A 276 14.60 6.79 -12.74
C ASP A 276 13.72 5.53 -12.80
N LYS A 277 14.35 4.36 -12.99
CA LYS A 277 13.65 3.09 -12.78
C LYS A 277 13.22 2.97 -11.31
N PRO A 278 12.09 2.33 -10.99
CA PRO A 278 11.59 2.26 -9.61
C PRO A 278 12.61 1.70 -8.60
N ALA A 279 13.31 0.61 -8.96
CA ALA A 279 14.36 0.04 -8.11
C ALA A 279 15.54 1.00 -7.89
N THR A 280 15.90 1.80 -8.90
CA THR A 280 16.95 2.83 -8.79
C THR A 280 16.49 3.97 -7.90
N ALA A 281 15.25 4.45 -8.07
CA ALA A 281 14.66 5.50 -7.23
C ALA A 281 14.56 5.08 -5.75
N ALA A 282 14.12 3.85 -5.49
CA ALA A 282 14.06 3.29 -4.14
C ALA A 282 15.44 3.22 -3.47
N ARG A 283 16.45 2.67 -4.18
CA ARG A 283 17.83 2.61 -3.66
C ARG A 283 18.38 4.01 -3.38
N LYS A 284 18.22 4.95 -4.33
CA LYS A 284 18.61 6.36 -4.18
C LYS A 284 17.99 6.98 -2.91
N TYR A 285 16.69 6.80 -2.70
CA TYR A 285 16.01 7.30 -1.51
C TYR A 285 16.54 6.67 -0.22
N LEU A 286 16.68 5.34 -0.17
CA LEU A 286 17.13 4.62 1.03
C LEU A 286 18.58 4.95 1.39
N THR A 287 19.45 5.17 0.41
CA THR A 287 20.83 5.63 0.65
C THR A 287 20.87 7.05 1.24
N GLN A 288 19.95 7.93 0.81
CA GLN A 288 19.86 9.30 1.32
C GLN A 288 19.13 9.39 2.67
N ASN A 289 18.27 8.42 3.00
CA ASN A 289 17.46 8.39 4.20
C ASN A 289 17.63 7.07 4.98
N PRO A 290 18.86 6.69 5.36
CA PRO A 290 19.14 5.36 5.92
C PRO A 290 18.45 5.11 7.26
N ASP A 291 18.05 6.15 7.98
CA ASP A 291 17.40 6.04 9.28
C ASP A 291 16.05 5.32 9.24
N VAL A 292 15.35 5.33 8.11
CA VAL A 292 14.06 4.60 7.96
C VAL A 292 14.25 3.09 8.14
N LEU A 293 15.42 2.57 7.75
CA LEU A 293 15.77 1.16 7.86
C LEU A 293 15.80 0.68 9.32
N LYS A 294 16.18 1.55 10.26
CA LYS A 294 16.23 1.19 11.69
C LYS A 294 14.85 0.82 12.23
N GLN A 295 13.82 1.51 11.77
CA GLN A 295 12.43 1.24 12.17
C GLN A 295 11.89 0.00 11.44
N TRP A 296 12.03 -0.04 10.11
CA TRP A 296 11.50 -1.14 9.30
C TRP A 296 12.14 -2.49 9.63
N LEU A 297 13.43 -2.53 9.97
CA LEU A 297 14.18 -3.76 10.25
C LEU A 297 14.20 -4.15 11.73
N LYS A 298 13.43 -3.49 12.59
CA LYS A 298 13.36 -3.83 14.01
C LYS A 298 12.81 -5.24 14.21
N GLY A 299 13.65 -6.13 14.75
CA GLY A 299 13.29 -7.54 14.97
C GLY A 299 13.27 -8.39 13.70
N VAL A 300 13.74 -7.86 12.58
CA VAL A 300 13.86 -8.57 11.30
C VAL A 300 15.28 -9.13 11.18
N LYS A 301 15.41 -10.29 10.54
CA LYS A 301 16.68 -10.96 10.20
C LYS A 301 16.82 -11.10 8.69
N THR A 302 18.02 -11.43 8.22
CA THR A 302 18.17 -11.93 6.85
C THR A 302 17.56 -13.32 6.73
N VAL A 303 17.40 -13.78 5.49
CA VAL A 303 16.98 -15.14 5.16
C VAL A 303 17.91 -16.22 5.78
N GLN A 304 19.18 -15.89 6.02
CA GLN A 304 20.17 -16.74 6.67
C GLN A 304 20.16 -16.62 8.21
N GLY A 305 19.30 -15.77 8.77
CA GLY A 305 19.18 -15.54 10.21
C GLY A 305 20.16 -14.51 10.78
N GLU A 306 20.85 -13.77 9.93
CA GLU A 306 21.80 -12.72 10.31
C GLU A 306 21.10 -11.41 10.66
N ALA A 307 21.84 -10.44 11.21
CA ALA A 307 21.30 -9.12 11.51
C ALA A 307 20.89 -8.38 10.22
N ALA A 308 19.62 -7.96 10.17
CA ALA A 308 19.03 -7.33 8.98
C ALA A 308 19.69 -6.01 8.58
N LEU A 309 19.84 -5.08 9.53
CA LEU A 309 20.30 -3.72 9.26
C LEU A 309 21.67 -3.65 8.54
N PRO A 310 22.75 -4.28 9.04
CA PRO A 310 24.03 -4.24 8.35
C PRO A 310 24.00 -4.93 6.97
N ALA A 311 23.24 -6.02 6.82
CA ALA A 311 23.10 -6.70 5.53
C ALA A 311 22.41 -5.81 4.49
N VAL A 312 21.31 -5.16 4.87
CA VAL A 312 20.59 -4.24 3.98
C VAL A 312 21.44 -3.01 3.66
N GLN A 313 22.12 -2.41 4.65
CA GLN A 313 23.01 -1.27 4.43
C GLN A 313 24.13 -1.61 3.44
N ALA A 314 24.78 -2.77 3.62
CA ALA A 314 25.78 -3.27 2.69
C ALA A 314 25.21 -3.46 1.27
N SER A 315 24.00 -4.04 1.15
CA SER A 315 23.32 -4.22 -0.14
C SER A 315 22.97 -2.90 -0.86
N LEU A 316 22.85 -1.81 -0.10
CA LEU A 316 22.53 -0.46 -0.57
C LEU A 316 23.77 0.43 -0.73
N GLY A 317 24.96 -0.06 -0.38
CA GLY A 317 26.21 0.72 -0.39
C GLY A 317 26.26 1.82 0.67
N ILE A 318 25.51 1.68 1.77
CA ILE A 318 25.51 2.59 2.92
C ILE A 318 26.65 2.16 3.86
N GLN A 319 27.56 3.08 4.18
CA GLN A 319 28.67 2.86 5.11
C GLN A 319 28.26 3.09 6.57
#